data_AF-M1AHD6-F1
#
_entry.id   AF-M1AHD6-F1
#
_cell.length_a   1.000
_cell.length_b   1.000
_cell.length_c   1.000
_cell.angle_alpha   90.00
_cell.angle_beta   90.00
_cell.angle_gamma   90.00
#
_symmetry.space_group_name_H-M   'P 1'
#
loop_
_entity.id
_entity.type
_entity.pdbx_description
1 polymer ?
#
loop_
_entity_poly.entity_id
_entity_poly.type
_entity_poly.pdbx_seq_one_letter_code
_entity_poly.pdbx_strand_id
1 'polypeptide(L)'
;MRIQCCIDGKLFSSLPPLSPISLPSPKEIHLWYVIPSEVKGESLMNKYMEILSPSEIEKVLSFRRDELRKSALLARALVRTTIARYKFFSDTQIHHV
;
A
#
# COMPACT_ATOMS: atom_id res chain seq x y z
N MET A 1 0.51 31.32 1.16
CA MET A 1 1.23 30.48 0.18
C MET A 1 0.49 29.16 0.07
N ARG A 2 -0.13 28.88 -1.09
CA ARG A 2 -0.76 27.58 -1.38
C ARG A 2 0.31 26.71 -2.05
N ILE A 3 0.74 25.66 -1.38
CA ILE A 3 1.64 24.66 -1.97
C ILE A 3 0.74 23.68 -2.72
N GLN A 4 0.63 23.92 -4.02
CA GLN A 4 0.00 23.00 -4.96
C GLN A 4 0.98 21.85 -5.19
N CYS A 5 0.75 20.71 -4.56
CA CYS A 5 1.47 19.48 -4.88
C CYS A 5 0.85 18.86 -6.13
N CYS A 6 1.50 19.00 -7.28
CA CYS A 6 1.22 18.20 -8.46
C CYS A 6 1.80 16.80 -8.23
N ILE A 7 0.95 15.83 -7.90
CA ILE A 7 1.33 14.42 -7.89
C ILE A 7 1.16 13.95 -9.34
N ASP A 8 2.24 13.90 -10.11
CA ASP A 8 2.25 13.29 -11.44
C ASP A 8 2.03 11.78 -11.32
N GLY A 9 0.76 11.36 -11.40
CA GLY A 9 0.29 9.96 -11.29
C GLY A 9 0.67 9.05 -12.46
N LYS A 10 1.88 9.16 -13.01
CA LYS A 10 2.29 8.48 -14.26
C LYS A 10 2.98 7.12 -14.11
N LEU A 11 3.06 6.54 -12.90
CA LEU A 11 3.75 5.25 -12.71
C LEU A 11 2.84 4.00 -12.66
N PHE A 12 1.51 4.17 -12.69
CA PHE A 12 0.56 3.05 -12.63
C PHE A 12 -0.13 2.73 -13.96
N SER A 13 0.16 3.47 -15.04
CA SER A 13 -0.61 3.44 -16.29
C SER A 13 -0.25 2.32 -17.28
N SER A 14 0.70 1.43 -16.98
CA SER A 14 1.13 0.36 -17.90
C SER A 14 0.95 -1.06 -17.39
N LEU A 15 0.42 -1.25 -16.18
CA LEU A 15 0.08 -2.59 -15.69
C LEU A 15 -1.36 -2.92 -16.13
N PRO A 16 -1.61 -4.14 -16.66
CA PRO A 16 -2.98 -4.56 -16.91
C PRO A 16 -3.79 -4.42 -15.62
N PRO A 17 -5.06 -3.96 -15.68
CA PRO A 17 -5.90 -3.90 -14.50
C PRO A 17 -5.88 -5.28 -13.85
N LEU A 18 -5.40 -5.35 -12.61
CA LEU A 18 -5.38 -6.59 -11.86
C LEU A 18 -6.81 -7.12 -11.88
N SER A 19 -6.99 -8.36 -12.35
CA SER A 19 -8.30 -9.01 -12.36
C SER A 19 -8.89 -8.86 -10.95
N PRO A 20 -10.13 -8.37 -10.81
CA PRO A 20 -10.71 -8.19 -9.50
C PRO A 20 -10.69 -9.54 -8.78
N ILE A 21 -9.93 -9.62 -7.69
CA ILE A 21 -9.96 -10.78 -6.80
C ILE A 21 -11.36 -10.86 -6.20
N SER A 22 -12.04 -12.00 -6.34
CA SER A 22 -13.33 -12.19 -5.66
C SER A 22 -13.18 -11.91 -4.18
N LEU A 23 -14.11 -11.16 -3.59
CA LEU A 23 -14.13 -10.99 -2.14
C LEU A 23 -14.17 -12.37 -1.49
N PRO A 24 -13.43 -12.56 -0.39
CA PRO A 24 -13.57 -13.77 0.38
C PRO A 24 -15.01 -13.99 0.77
N SER A 25 -15.40 -15.26 0.84
CA SER A 25 -16.64 -15.65 1.50
C SER A 25 -16.66 -15.03 2.90
N PRO A 26 -17.81 -14.57 3.44
CA PRO A 26 -17.92 -13.96 4.77
C PRO A 26 -17.36 -14.77 5.95
N LYS A 27 -16.87 -16.00 5.71
CA LYS A 27 -16.32 -16.93 6.69
C LYS A 27 -14.83 -17.26 6.47
N GLU A 28 -14.14 -16.52 5.60
CA GLU A 28 -12.72 -16.73 5.33
C GLU A 28 -11.84 -15.74 6.09
N ILE A 29 -10.73 -16.25 6.65
CA ILE A 29 -9.71 -15.44 7.32
C ILE A 29 -8.48 -15.41 6.42
N HIS A 30 -8.03 -14.21 6.06
CA HIS A 30 -6.83 -14.03 5.25
C HIS A 30 -5.66 -13.59 6.12
N LEU A 31 -4.55 -14.33 6.05
CA LEU A 31 -3.28 -13.95 6.66
C LEU A 31 -2.37 -13.32 5.61
N TRP A 32 -2.12 -12.02 5.75
CA TRP A 32 -1.16 -11.29 4.95
C TRP A 32 0.13 -11.12 5.74
N TYR A 33 1.27 -11.50 5.16
CA TYR A 33 2.57 -11.32 5.80
C TYR A 33 3.63 -10.90 4.79
N VAL A 34 4.73 -10.35 5.32
CA VAL A 34 5.92 -9.98 4.57
C VAL A 34 7.13 -10.37 5.40
N ILE A 35 8.16 -10.90 4.76
CA ILE A 35 9.44 -11.22 5.41
C ILE A 35 10.41 -10.07 5.08
N PRO A 36 10.75 -9.20 6.05
CA PRO A 36 11.50 -7.97 5.74
C PRO A 36 12.88 -8.20 5.10
N SER A 37 13.53 -9.33 5.38
CA SER A 37 14.83 -9.67 4.80
C SER A 37 14.77 -10.04 3.31
N GLU A 38 13.63 -10.53 2.85
CA GLU A 38 13.42 -10.94 1.45
C GLU A 38 13.12 -9.75 0.54
N VAL A 39 12.61 -8.65 1.09
CA VAL A 39 12.31 -7.45 0.32
C VAL A 39 13.57 -6.63 0.11
N LYS A 40 13.99 -6.43 -1.14
CA LYS A 40 15.24 -5.73 -1.51
C LYS A 40 14.99 -4.59 -2.48
N GLY A 41 15.94 -3.66 -2.54
CA GLY A 41 15.95 -2.55 -3.49
C GLY A 41 15.36 -1.25 -2.93
N GLU A 42 16.12 -0.17 -3.03
CA GLU A 42 15.72 1.17 -2.59
C GLU A 42 14.56 1.74 -3.41
N SER A 43 14.55 1.47 -4.73
CA SER A 43 13.46 1.90 -5.62
C SER A 43 12.10 1.36 -5.19
N LEU A 44 12.05 0.13 -4.64
CA LEU A 44 10.82 -0.45 -4.09
C LEU A 44 10.43 0.22 -2.76
N MET A 45 11.40 0.54 -1.89
CA MET A 45 11.12 1.24 -0.64
C MET A 45 10.56 2.64 -0.89
N ASN A 46 11.07 3.34 -1.90
CA ASN A 46 10.57 4.65 -2.30
C ASN A 46 9.12 4.58 -2.76
N LYS A 47 8.76 3.59 -3.59
CA LYS A 47 7.36 3.34 -3.98
C LYS A 47 6.45 3.05 -2.79
N TYR A 48 6.94 2.33 -1.78
CA TYR A 48 6.17 2.13 -0.56
C TYR A 48 5.99 3.42 0.24
N MET A 49 7.00 4.29 0.29
CA MET A 49 6.85 5.60 0.94
C MET A 49 5.82 6.48 0.22
N GLU A 50 5.78 6.45 -1.11
CA GLU A 50 4.84 7.23 -1.94
C GLU A 50 3.35 6.92 -1.65
N ILE A 51 3.04 5.69 -1.23
CA ILE A 51 1.64 5.29 -0.96
C ILE A 51 1.19 5.59 0.48
N LEU A 52 2.09 5.99 1.37
CA LEU A 52 1.78 6.35 2.76
C LEU A 52 1.30 7.81 2.87
N SER A 53 0.51 8.13 3.90
CA SER A 53 0.22 9.54 4.22
C SER A 53 1.41 10.22 4.91
N PRO A 54 1.50 11.56 4.88
CA PRO A 54 2.58 12.28 5.57
C PRO A 54 2.76 11.90 7.04
N SER A 55 1.66 11.71 7.77
CA SER A 55 1.67 11.28 9.18
C SER A 55 2.17 9.84 9.40
N GLU A 56 2.02 8.95 8.41
CA GLU A 56 2.58 7.61 8.48
C GLU A 56 4.06 7.62 8.15
N ILE A 57 4.46 8.43 7.17
CA ILE A 57 5.86 8.67 6.83
C ILE A 57 6.62 9.17 8.05
N GLU A 58 6.10 10.19 8.76
CA GLU A 58 6.72 10.72 9.98
C GLU A 58 6.96 9.62 11.03
N LYS A 59 5.94 8.77 11.27
CA LYS A 59 6.05 7.64 12.19
C LYS A 59 7.09 6.62 11.74
N VAL A 60 7.14 6.28 10.45
CA VAL A 60 8.18 5.39 9.90
C VAL A 60 9.57 5.99 10.11
N LEU A 61 9.75 7.28 9.82
CA LEU A 61 11.04 7.96 9.95
C LEU A 61 11.49 8.16 11.41
N SER A 62 10.55 8.15 12.38
CA SER A 62 10.86 8.23 13.81
C SER A 62 11.69 7.04 14.34
N PHE A 63 11.69 5.90 13.64
CA PHE A 63 12.49 4.75 14.04
C PHE A 63 13.97 4.99 13.76
N ARG A 64 14.80 4.83 14.81
CA ARG A 64 16.25 5.08 14.73
C ARG A 64 17.02 4.02 13.95
N ARG A 65 16.62 2.75 14.06
CA ARG A 65 17.29 1.62 13.40
C ARG A 65 16.69 1.38 12.03
N ASP A 66 17.54 1.15 11.03
CA ASP A 66 17.11 0.97 9.65
C ASP A 66 16.27 -0.30 9.46
N GLU A 67 16.54 -1.38 10.21
CA GLU A 67 15.75 -2.60 10.17
C GLU A 67 14.33 -2.39 10.71
N LEU A 68 14.21 -1.57 11.77
CA LEU A 68 12.92 -1.20 12.35
C LEU A 68 12.16 -0.25 11.42
N ARG A 69 12.84 0.72 10.82
CA ARG A 69 12.27 1.63 9.82
C ARG A 69 11.74 0.85 8.62
N LYS A 70 12.53 -0.08 8.09
CA LYS A 70 12.14 -0.97 6.99
C LYS A 70 10.91 -1.80 7.36
N SER A 71 10.92 -2.42 8.54
CA SER A 71 9.77 -3.22 9.00
C SER A 71 8.51 -2.38 9.16
N ALA A 72 8.62 -1.17 9.71
CA ALA A 72 7.51 -0.24 9.85
C ALA A 72 6.94 0.21 8.49
N LEU A 73 7.82 0.53 7.54
CA LEU A 73 7.43 0.86 6.16
C LEU A 73 6.66 -0.28 5.52
N LEU A 74 7.23 -1.50 5.56
CA LEU A 74 6.61 -2.68 4.95
C LEU A 74 5.26 -3.01 5.59
N ALA A 75 5.13 -2.91 6.91
CA ALA A 75 3.86 -3.15 7.60
C ALA A 75 2.78 -2.14 7.16
N ARG A 76 3.12 -0.85 7.04
CA ARG A 76 2.19 0.19 6.58
C ARG A 76 1.78 0.00 5.13
N ALA A 77 2.73 -0.32 4.26
CA ALA A 77 2.45 -0.64 2.86
C ALA A 77 1.54 -1.87 2.72
N LEU A 78 1.79 -2.91 3.51
CA LEU A 78 0.96 -4.12 3.53
C LEU A 78 -0.48 -3.80 3.95
N VAL A 79 -0.68 -3.02 5.01
CA VAL A 79 -2.01 -2.60 5.45
C VAL A 79 -2.72 -1.77 4.38
N ARG A 80 -2.07 -0.75 3.81
CA ARG A 80 -2.69 0.11 2.78
C ARG A 80 -3.08 -0.68 1.54
N THR A 81 -2.19 -1.52 1.02
CA THR A 81 -2.46 -2.35 -0.17
C THR A 81 -3.54 -3.39 0.10
N THR A 82 -3.57 -3.97 1.29
CA THR A 82 -4.62 -4.92 1.70
C THR A 82 -5.98 -4.23 1.82
N ILE A 83 -6.07 -3.08 2.49
CA ILE A 83 -7.31 -2.31 2.60
C ILE A 83 -7.78 -1.85 1.22
N ALA A 84 -6.87 -1.33 0.39
CA ALA A 84 -7.20 -0.92 -0.98
C ALA A 84 -7.80 -2.09 -1.76
N ARG A 85 -7.17 -3.27 -1.68
CA ARG A 85 -7.69 -4.51 -2.27
C ARG A 85 -9.13 -4.76 -1.83
N TYR A 86 -9.45 -4.71 -0.54
CA TYR A 86 -10.84 -4.93 -0.07
C TYR A 86 -11.82 -3.81 -0.44
N LYS A 87 -11.39 -2.54 -0.46
CA LYS A 87 -12.26 -1.40 -0.81
C LYS A 87 -12.58 -1.32 -2.30
N PHE A 88 -11.62 -1.58 -3.18
CA PHE A 88 -11.87 -1.62 -4.62
C PHE A 88 -12.96 -2.66 -4.96
N PHE A 89 -13.09 -3.73 -4.19
CA PHE A 89 -14.20 -4.66 -4.35
C PHE A 89 -15.55 -4.16 -3.84
N SER A 90 -15.61 -3.39 -2.75
CA SER A 90 -16.89 -2.84 -2.29
C SER A 90 -17.47 -1.87 -3.31
N ASP A 91 -16.64 -1.05 -3.96
CA ASP A 91 -17.10 -0.06 -4.94
C ASP A 91 -17.53 -0.72 -6.27
N THR A 92 -16.90 -1.83 -6.65
CA THR A 92 -17.27 -2.58 -7.87
C THR A 92 -18.64 -3.28 -7.74
N GLN A 93 -19.09 -3.59 -6.52
CA GLN A 93 -20.41 -4.20 -6.30
C GLN A 93 -21.58 -3.19 -6.32
N ILE A 94 -21.34 -1.90 -6.13
CA ILE A 94 -22.42 -0.89 -6.11
C ILE A 94 -22.88 -0.52 -7.54
N HIS A 95 -22.07 -0.77 -8.56
CA HIS A 95 -22.42 -0.49 -9.96
C HIS A 95 -23.15 -1.62 -10.70
N HIS A 96 -23.46 -2.72 -10.01
CA HIS A 96 -24.18 -3.88 -10.59
C HIS A 96 -25.53 -4.18 -9.92
N VAL A 97 -26.12 -3.20 -9.21
CA VAL A 97 -27.50 -3.26 -8.69
C VAL A 97 -28.38 -2.25 -9.39
#